data_AF-A0A0K0E6M3-F1
#
_entry.id   AF-A0A0K0E6M3-F1
#
_cell.length_a   1.000
_cell.length_b   1.000
_cell.length_c   1.000
_cell.angle_alpha   90.00
_cell.angle_beta   90.00
_cell.angle_gamma   90.00
#
_symmetry.space_group_name_H-M   'P 1'
#
loop_
_entity.id
_entity.type
_entity.pdbx_description
1 polymer ?
#
loop_
_entity_poly.entity_id
_entity_poly.type
_entity_poly.pdbx_seq_one_letter_code
_entity_poly.pdbx_strand_id
1 'polypeptide(L)'
;MGKSIGYFSQFFSDKIQSNHDAISLYICICLCKKLRQLLIEREINSFDGYWHSLEQLLWCRLEKVMANHNESLRNYDFTKVNYGQKKQSTDCIKPHHVIRRYAEMTSAMIYCSKLTDPTPDACLHDILSKQQKEIELFITRYCSQLSPKEKLFFSINNYDMITSVLIEAHCSDARERDLFENLRQECVEVYVEEILKEYFQELVTFVKNTELLISKDNIEELKKNKETLKKVVNNFNNMWKQNIDKINKEILDSFSNFKNGTNILQFTFSHFIQYYQKLTKICTHKVFENDKNSNNLLNIHQIMIELKKYKPIF
;
A
#
# COMPACT_ATOMS: atom_id res chain seq x y z
N MET A 1 19.40 33.64 -39.04
CA MET A 1 18.91 32.85 -37.89
C MET A 1 19.03 31.33 -38.09
N GLY A 2 18.84 30.77 -39.30
CA GLY A 2 18.86 29.30 -39.52
C GLY A 2 20.14 28.56 -39.10
N LYS A 3 21.33 29.12 -39.33
CA LYS A 3 22.61 28.49 -38.90
C LYS A 3 22.74 28.38 -37.38
N SER A 4 22.31 29.40 -36.64
CA SER A 4 22.34 29.40 -35.17
C SER A 4 21.33 28.40 -34.59
N ILE A 5 20.13 28.34 -35.16
CA ILE A 5 19.11 27.34 -34.77
C ILE A 5 19.63 25.93 -35.01
N GLY A 6 20.23 25.67 -36.18
CA GLY A 6 20.84 24.38 -36.49
C GLY A 6 21.91 23.96 -35.49
N TYR A 7 22.79 24.90 -35.09
CA TYR A 7 23.78 24.65 -34.04
C TYR A 7 23.14 24.30 -32.69
N PHE A 8 22.16 25.08 -32.23
CA PHE A 8 21.47 24.81 -30.97
C PHE A 8 20.71 23.49 -30.99
N SER A 9 20.03 23.16 -32.09
CA SER A 9 19.36 21.86 -32.26
C SER A 9 20.34 20.70 -32.10
N GLN A 10 21.50 20.76 -32.75
CA GLN A 10 22.51 19.72 -32.62
C GLN A 10 23.07 19.63 -31.20
N PHE A 11 23.43 20.78 -30.60
CA PHE A 11 23.96 20.85 -29.24
C PHE A 11 22.99 20.25 -28.21
N PHE A 12 21.71 20.62 -28.26
CA PHE A 12 20.72 20.08 -27.34
C PHE A 12 20.44 18.61 -27.61
N SER A 13 20.39 18.17 -28.87
CA SER A 13 20.24 16.76 -29.23
C SER A 13 21.32 15.89 -28.57
N ASP A 14 22.58 16.29 -28.68
CA ASP A 14 23.72 15.55 -28.09
C ASP A 14 23.62 15.50 -26.56
N LYS A 15 23.25 16.63 -25.93
CA LYS A 15 23.07 16.70 -24.46
C LYS A 15 21.91 15.85 -23.97
N ILE A 16 20.74 15.96 -24.60
CA ILE A 16 19.55 15.17 -24.27
C ILE A 16 19.88 13.69 -24.40
N GLN A 17 20.53 13.28 -25.49
CA GLN A 17 20.81 11.88 -25.75
C GLN A 17 21.79 11.24 -24.75
N SER A 18 22.64 12.05 -24.11
CA SER A 18 23.54 11.61 -23.03
C SER A 18 22.91 11.65 -21.62
N ASN A 19 21.73 12.25 -21.45
CA ASN A 19 21.13 12.46 -20.14
C ASN A 19 20.35 11.22 -19.65
N HIS A 20 20.64 10.74 -18.44
CA HIS A 20 19.98 9.58 -17.82
C HIS A 20 19.10 9.93 -16.62
N ASP A 21 19.03 11.21 -16.22
CA ASP A 21 18.20 11.67 -15.12
C ASP A 21 16.78 11.99 -15.63
N ALA A 22 15.85 11.10 -15.30
CA ALA A 22 14.46 11.21 -15.71
C ALA A 22 13.75 12.46 -15.16
N ILE A 23 14.09 12.91 -13.94
CA ILE A 23 13.50 14.12 -13.35
C ILE A 23 13.99 15.34 -14.13
N SER A 24 15.29 15.42 -14.42
CA SER A 24 15.85 16.53 -15.20
C SER A 24 15.25 16.62 -16.61
N LEU A 25 15.07 15.46 -17.28
CA LEU A 25 14.44 15.39 -18.60
C LEU A 25 12.99 15.90 -18.54
N TYR A 26 12.24 15.49 -17.52
CA TYR A 26 10.86 15.93 -17.35
C TYR A 26 10.75 17.43 -17.03
N ILE A 27 11.64 17.97 -16.19
CA ILE A 27 11.72 19.42 -15.96
C ILE A 27 12.00 20.16 -17.28
N CYS A 28 12.89 19.65 -18.12
CA CYS A 28 13.13 20.24 -19.44
C CYS A 28 11.88 20.23 -20.33
N ILE A 29 11.06 19.17 -20.29
CA ILE A 29 9.78 19.12 -21.00
C ILE A 29 8.83 20.20 -20.47
N CYS A 30 8.68 20.30 -19.15
CA CYS A 30 7.87 21.34 -18.51
C CYS A 30 8.31 22.76 -18.93
N LEU A 31 9.61 23.00 -18.95
CA LEU A 31 10.19 24.27 -19.40
C LEU A 31 9.90 24.55 -20.88
N CYS A 32 10.06 23.55 -21.75
CA CYS A 32 9.74 23.69 -23.17
C CYS A 32 8.28 24.10 -23.37
N LYS A 33 7.34 23.46 -22.66
CA LYS A 33 5.91 23.80 -22.71
C LYS A 33 5.64 25.24 -22.28
N LYS A 34 6.21 25.67 -21.14
CA LYS A 34 6.04 27.05 -20.65
C LYS A 34 6.65 28.08 -21.60
N LEU A 35 7.84 27.83 -22.12
CA LEU A 35 8.49 28.73 -23.08
C LEU A 35 7.70 28.82 -24.39
N ARG A 36 7.17 27.70 -24.87
CA ARG A 36 6.30 27.66 -26.05
C ARG A 36 5.01 28.46 -25.81
N GLN A 37 4.37 28.29 -24.67
CA GLN A 37 3.19 29.08 -24.28
C GLN A 37 3.49 30.59 -24.29
N LEU A 38 4.61 31.01 -23.69
CA LEU A 38 5.03 32.41 -23.68
C LEU A 38 5.29 32.98 -25.08
N LEU A 39 5.79 32.17 -26.01
CA LEU A 39 5.98 32.59 -27.40
C LEU A 39 4.66 32.77 -28.13
N ILE A 40 3.69 31.89 -27.89
CA ILE A 40 2.32 31.99 -28.42
C ILE A 40 1.65 33.26 -27.89
N GLU A 41 1.74 33.53 -26.58
CA GLU A 41 1.20 34.74 -25.94
C GLU A 41 1.83 36.04 -26.49
N ARG A 42 3.05 35.96 -27.03
CA ARG A 42 3.76 37.08 -27.68
C ARG A 42 3.58 37.12 -29.20
N GLU A 43 2.74 36.24 -29.75
CA GLU A 43 2.49 36.11 -31.20
C GLU A 43 3.75 35.77 -32.02
N ILE A 44 4.75 35.13 -31.40
CA ILE A 44 6.00 34.70 -32.06
C ILE A 44 5.89 33.24 -32.50
N ASN A 45 5.45 33.01 -33.73
CA ASN A 45 5.21 31.65 -34.25
C ASN A 45 6.39 31.05 -35.04
N SER A 46 7.43 31.81 -35.33
CA SER A 46 8.54 31.38 -36.21
C SER A 46 9.39 30.23 -35.67
N PHE A 47 9.24 29.86 -34.38
CA PHE A 47 10.02 28.81 -33.73
C PHE A 47 9.23 27.55 -33.40
N ASP A 48 7.96 27.45 -33.79
CA ASP A 48 7.08 26.35 -33.37
C ASP A 48 7.65 24.97 -33.75
N GLY A 49 8.16 24.82 -34.97
CA GLY A 49 8.81 23.58 -35.42
C GLY A 49 10.07 23.20 -34.63
N TYR A 50 10.86 24.19 -34.17
CA TYR A 50 12.04 23.95 -33.34
C TYR A 50 11.65 23.40 -31.97
N TRP A 51 10.70 24.07 -31.29
CA TRP A 51 10.23 23.65 -29.97
C TRP A 51 9.54 22.30 -30.02
N HIS A 52 8.73 22.05 -31.05
CA HIS A 52 8.09 20.75 -31.25
C HIS A 52 9.13 19.64 -31.40
N SER A 53 10.17 19.86 -32.21
CA SER A 53 11.26 18.88 -32.40
C SER A 53 12.04 18.63 -31.11
N LEU A 54 12.33 19.70 -30.34
CA LEU A 54 13.05 19.59 -29.06
C LEU A 54 12.22 18.84 -28.01
N GLU A 55 10.93 19.13 -27.92
CA GLU A 55 10.00 18.44 -27.03
C GLU A 55 9.91 16.94 -27.38
N GLN A 56 9.79 16.59 -28.67
CA GLN A 56 9.82 15.19 -29.11
C GLN A 56 11.11 14.47 -28.71
N LEU A 57 12.28 15.09 -28.90
CA LEU A 57 13.56 14.50 -28.49
C LEU A 57 13.61 14.23 -26.98
N LEU A 58 13.12 15.16 -26.17
CA LEU A 58 13.04 15.00 -24.72
C LEU A 58 12.12 13.84 -24.33
N TRP A 59 10.93 13.75 -24.93
CA TRP A 59 9.99 12.65 -24.67
C TRP A 59 10.56 11.29 -25.06
N CYS A 60 11.10 11.15 -26.28
CA CYS A 60 11.73 9.92 -26.72
C CYS A 60 12.86 9.48 -25.78
N ARG A 61 13.64 10.46 -25.29
CA ARG A 61 14.72 10.16 -24.34
C ARG A 61 14.19 9.75 -22.97
N LEU A 62 13.20 10.45 -22.44
CA LEU A 62 12.58 10.12 -21.16
C LEU A 62 11.99 8.71 -21.19
N GLU A 63 11.26 8.36 -22.24
CA GLU A 63 10.70 7.01 -22.41
C GLU A 63 11.80 5.94 -22.40
N LYS A 64 12.92 6.17 -23.09
CA LYS A 64 14.06 5.25 -23.08
C LYS A 64 14.69 5.11 -21.70
N VAL A 65 14.87 6.20 -20.97
CA VAL A 65 15.43 6.16 -19.59
C VAL A 65 14.49 5.39 -18.66
N MET A 66 13.18 5.63 -18.76
CA MET A 66 12.18 4.94 -17.95
C MET A 66 12.07 3.46 -18.31
N ALA A 67 12.21 3.10 -19.59
CA ALA A 67 12.31 1.71 -20.01
C ALA A 67 13.54 1.01 -19.40
N ASN A 68 14.69 1.69 -19.33
CA ASN A 68 15.88 1.14 -18.68
C ASN A 68 15.70 0.96 -17.16
N HIS A 69 14.97 1.87 -16.50
CA HIS A 69 14.60 1.69 -15.08
C HIS A 69 13.75 0.43 -14.90
N ASN A 70 12.75 0.23 -15.76
CA ASN A 70 11.90 -0.96 -15.75
C ASN A 70 12.71 -2.24 -16.01
N GLU A 71 13.62 -2.22 -16.97
CA GLU A 71 14.53 -3.35 -17.22
C GLU A 71 15.43 -3.65 -16.01
N SER A 72 15.92 -2.61 -15.33
CA SER A 72 16.72 -2.76 -14.11
C SER A 72 15.92 -3.41 -12.98
N LEU A 73 14.62 -3.08 -12.84
CA LEU A 73 13.72 -3.76 -11.91
C LEU A 73 13.53 -5.22 -12.29
N ARG A 74 13.35 -5.54 -13.57
CA ARG A 74 13.18 -6.91 -14.07
C ARG A 74 14.42 -7.77 -13.82
N ASN A 75 15.60 -7.20 -14.01
CA ASN A 75 16.88 -7.90 -13.85
C ASN A 75 17.43 -7.82 -12.41
N TYR A 76 16.66 -7.30 -11.45
CA TYR A 76 17.10 -7.18 -10.07
C TYR A 76 17.33 -8.56 -9.43
N ASP A 77 18.54 -8.77 -8.92
CA ASP A 77 18.94 -10.03 -8.30
C ASP A 77 18.69 -10.01 -6.79
N PHE A 78 17.62 -10.69 -6.38
CA PHE A 78 17.24 -10.82 -4.98
C PHE A 78 18.20 -11.72 -4.17
N THR A 79 19.04 -12.55 -4.82
CA THR A 79 19.92 -13.49 -4.11
C THR A 79 21.10 -12.79 -3.44
N LYS A 80 21.60 -11.69 -4.02
CA LYS A 80 22.76 -10.92 -3.49
C LYS A 80 22.51 -10.27 -2.14
N VAL A 81 21.26 -9.99 -1.81
CA VAL A 81 20.87 -9.40 -0.50
C VAL A 81 21.10 -10.40 0.64
N ASN A 82 20.97 -11.71 0.36
CA ASN A 82 21.06 -12.76 1.37
C ASN A 82 22.51 -13.19 1.69
N TYR A 83 23.49 -12.88 0.84
CA TYR A 83 24.89 -13.29 1.05
C TYR A 83 25.72 -12.30 1.90
N GLY A 84 25.44 -11.00 1.80
CA GLY A 84 26.23 -9.96 2.50
C GLY A 84 25.71 -9.60 3.89
N GLN A 85 24.49 -10.03 4.23
CA GLN A 85 23.83 -9.67 5.46
C GLN A 85 23.31 -10.93 6.16
N LYS A 86 24.16 -11.56 6.98
CA LYS A 86 23.66 -12.24 8.19
C LYS A 86 23.05 -11.16 9.10
N LYS A 87 21.89 -10.62 8.74
CA LYS A 87 21.20 -9.58 9.52
C LYS A 87 19.85 -10.08 9.96
N GLN A 88 19.50 -9.58 11.14
CA GLN A 88 18.27 -9.79 11.89
C GLN A 88 17.05 -10.05 11.00
N SER A 89 16.23 -11.01 11.41
CA SER A 89 15.00 -11.48 10.76
C SER A 89 13.98 -10.38 10.40
N THR A 90 14.20 -9.13 10.79
CA THR A 90 13.29 -8.00 10.58
C THR A 90 13.72 -7.05 9.46
N ASP A 91 14.90 -7.21 8.84
CA ASP A 91 15.33 -6.35 7.72
C ASP A 91 14.60 -6.67 6.41
N CYS A 92 14.07 -7.89 6.25
CA CYS A 92 13.34 -8.33 5.05
C CYS A 92 11.91 -7.79 4.94
N ILE A 93 11.34 -7.24 6.02
CA ILE A 93 9.97 -6.71 6.05
C ILE A 93 9.91 -5.17 5.96
N LYS A 94 11.07 -4.50 6.06
CA LYS A 94 11.15 -3.03 5.96
C LYS A 94 10.94 -2.56 4.52
N PRO A 95 10.51 -1.29 4.32
CA PRO A 95 10.40 -0.73 2.97
C PRO A 95 11.72 -0.83 2.22
N HIS A 96 11.66 -1.35 0.99
CA HIS A 96 12.84 -1.53 0.16
C HIS A 96 13.30 -0.19 -0.42
N HIS A 97 14.61 0.07 -0.44
CA HIS A 97 15.16 1.36 -0.87
C HIS A 97 14.76 1.77 -2.31
N VAL A 98 14.61 0.79 -3.21
CA VAL A 98 14.13 1.01 -4.60
C VAL A 98 12.71 1.58 -4.61
N ILE A 99 11.86 1.14 -3.68
CA ILE A 99 10.47 1.62 -3.57
C ILE A 99 10.43 3.09 -3.14
N ARG A 100 11.29 3.49 -2.20
CA ARG A 100 11.43 4.90 -1.83
C ARG A 100 11.92 5.76 -3.00
N ARG A 101 12.94 5.31 -3.74
CA ARG A 101 13.43 6.02 -4.94
C ARG A 101 12.35 6.17 -6.00
N TYR A 102 11.55 5.13 -6.21
CA TYR A 102 10.39 5.18 -7.11
C TYR A 102 9.38 6.24 -6.65
N ALA A 103 8.99 6.22 -5.36
CA ALA A 103 8.02 7.16 -4.83
C ALA A 103 8.50 8.62 -4.94
N GLU A 104 9.76 8.88 -4.60
CA GLU A 104 10.38 10.20 -4.70
C GLU A 104 10.40 10.69 -6.16
N MET A 105 10.84 9.86 -7.11
CA MET A 105 10.87 10.24 -8.53
C MET A 105 9.47 10.48 -9.12
N THR A 106 8.53 9.58 -8.85
CA THR A 106 7.14 9.70 -9.31
C THR A 106 6.48 10.95 -8.74
N SER A 107 6.68 11.22 -7.44
CA SER A 107 6.14 12.44 -6.81
C SER A 107 6.73 13.72 -7.42
N ALA A 108 8.02 13.74 -7.73
CA ALA A 108 8.67 14.88 -8.38
C ALA A 108 8.09 15.15 -9.78
N MET A 109 7.87 14.10 -10.58
CA MET A 109 7.27 14.24 -11.92
C MET A 109 5.82 14.71 -11.85
N ILE A 110 5.01 14.13 -10.96
CA ILE A 110 3.61 14.55 -10.76
C ILE A 110 3.56 16.02 -10.31
N TYR A 111 4.39 16.39 -9.34
CA TYR A 111 4.46 17.76 -8.84
C TYR A 111 4.86 18.75 -9.95
N CYS A 112 5.89 18.43 -10.74
CA CYS A 112 6.29 19.25 -11.89
C CYS A 112 5.18 19.38 -12.96
N SER A 113 4.43 18.29 -13.19
CA SER A 113 3.28 18.31 -14.11
C SER A 113 2.25 19.33 -13.65
N LYS A 114 1.87 19.30 -12.37
CA LYS A 114 0.90 20.22 -11.77
C LYS A 114 1.30 21.69 -11.87
N LEU A 115 2.59 21.98 -11.74
CA LEU A 115 3.10 23.35 -11.92
C LEU A 115 3.03 23.84 -13.36
N THR A 116 3.03 22.90 -14.32
CA THR A 116 3.07 23.23 -15.75
C THR A 116 1.67 23.44 -16.29
N ASP A 117 0.80 22.45 -16.15
CA ASP A 117 -0.57 22.49 -16.65
C ASP A 117 -1.47 21.73 -15.67
N PRO A 118 -2.65 22.26 -15.30
CA PRO A 118 -3.62 21.52 -14.49
C PRO A 118 -4.15 20.26 -15.18
N THR A 119 -4.04 20.15 -16.52
CA THR A 119 -4.45 18.96 -17.26
C THR A 119 -3.35 17.88 -17.23
N PRO A 120 -3.70 16.61 -16.92
CA PRO A 120 -2.72 15.54 -16.85
C PRO A 120 -2.19 15.19 -18.25
N ASP A 121 -0.87 15.15 -18.38
CA ASP A 121 -0.21 14.76 -19.62
C ASP A 121 -0.35 13.24 -19.87
N ALA A 122 -1.01 12.88 -20.96
CA ALA A 122 -1.23 11.49 -21.35
C ALA A 122 0.07 10.70 -21.54
N CYS A 123 1.15 11.33 -22.04
CA CYS A 123 2.44 10.67 -22.23
C CYS A 123 3.10 10.38 -20.88
N LEU A 124 3.08 11.34 -19.95
CA LEU A 124 3.58 11.11 -18.59
C LEU A 124 2.76 10.00 -17.91
N HIS A 125 1.43 10.05 -18.04
CA HIS A 125 0.54 9.06 -17.43
C HIS A 125 0.83 7.64 -17.91
N ASP A 126 1.08 7.42 -19.20
CA ASP A 126 1.43 6.11 -19.73
C ASP A 126 2.78 5.62 -19.19
N ILE A 127 3.78 6.51 -19.13
CA ILE A 127 5.10 6.21 -18.55
C ILE A 127 4.99 5.81 -17.08
N LEU A 128 4.27 6.58 -16.26
CA LEU A 128 4.08 6.29 -14.84
C LEU A 128 3.26 5.01 -14.63
N SER A 129 2.23 4.78 -15.46
CA SER A 129 1.43 3.54 -15.41
C SER A 129 2.28 2.30 -15.73
N LYS A 130 3.19 2.38 -16.70
CA LYS A 130 4.13 1.30 -17.02
C LYS A 130 5.06 1.04 -15.84
N GLN A 131 5.62 2.08 -15.24
CA GLN A 131 6.52 1.94 -14.10
C GLN A 131 5.82 1.38 -12.86
N GLN A 132 4.59 1.83 -12.59
CA GLN A 132 3.78 1.31 -11.48
C GLN A 132 3.63 -0.21 -11.56
N LYS A 133 3.26 -0.74 -12.75
CA LYS A 133 3.14 -2.19 -12.97
C LYS A 133 4.45 -2.92 -12.69
N GLU A 134 5.59 -2.35 -13.08
CA GLU A 134 6.90 -2.96 -12.81
C GLU A 134 7.26 -2.97 -11.33
N ILE A 135 6.82 -1.96 -10.57
CA ILE A 135 6.97 -1.90 -9.12
C ILE A 135 6.10 -2.96 -8.42
N GLU A 136 4.85 -3.14 -8.85
CA GLU A 136 3.97 -4.20 -8.35
C GLU A 136 4.56 -5.60 -8.63
N LEU A 137 5.11 -5.81 -9.84
CA LEU A 137 5.81 -7.04 -10.20
C LEU A 137 7.12 -7.22 -9.41
N PHE A 138 7.84 -6.13 -9.11
CA PHE A 138 9.03 -6.17 -8.28
C PHE A 138 8.68 -6.62 -6.85
N ILE A 139 7.66 -6.03 -6.23
CA ILE A 139 7.19 -6.40 -4.89
C ILE A 139 6.73 -7.86 -4.88
N THR A 140 5.94 -8.28 -5.88
CA THR A 140 5.47 -9.67 -5.99
C THR A 140 6.62 -10.67 -6.09
N ARG A 141 7.65 -10.36 -6.89
CA ARG A 141 8.84 -11.21 -7.03
C ARG A 141 9.67 -11.25 -5.75
N TYR A 142 9.85 -10.12 -5.06
CA TYR A 142 10.51 -10.10 -3.75
C TYR A 142 9.76 -10.99 -2.75
N CYS A 143 8.44 -10.82 -2.67
CA CYS A 143 7.54 -11.60 -1.83
C CYS A 143 7.59 -13.11 -2.09
N SER A 144 8.03 -13.58 -3.27
CA SER A 144 8.14 -15.02 -3.56
C SER A 144 9.11 -15.75 -2.63
N GLN A 145 10.05 -15.04 -2.01
CA GLN A 145 11.08 -15.58 -1.12
C GLN A 145 10.69 -15.53 0.37
N LEU A 146 9.56 -14.91 0.70
CA LEU A 146 9.11 -14.66 2.06
C LEU A 146 8.03 -15.67 2.50
N SER A 147 7.89 -15.86 3.81
CA SER A 147 6.74 -16.58 4.37
C SER A 147 5.42 -15.83 4.12
N PRO A 148 4.26 -16.49 4.11
CA PRO A 148 2.98 -15.83 3.85
C PRO A 148 2.70 -14.58 4.72
N LYS A 149 3.10 -14.63 5.99
CA LYS A 149 2.95 -13.51 6.95
C LYS A 149 3.91 -12.36 6.64
N GLU A 150 5.18 -12.67 6.34
CA GLU A 150 6.17 -11.68 5.95
C GLU A 150 5.82 -10.98 4.62
N LYS A 151 5.16 -11.68 3.68
CA LYS A 151 4.65 -11.07 2.44
C LYS A 151 3.67 -9.93 2.73
N LEU A 152 2.77 -10.11 3.69
CA LEU A 152 1.82 -9.08 4.09
C LEU A 152 2.55 -7.89 4.72
N PHE A 153 3.48 -8.14 5.64
CA PHE A 153 4.27 -7.07 6.26
C PHE A 153 5.06 -6.27 5.23
N PHE A 154 5.79 -6.95 4.34
CA PHE A 154 6.58 -6.30 3.31
C PHE A 154 5.70 -5.48 2.37
N SER A 155 4.61 -6.05 1.85
CA SER A 155 3.70 -5.32 0.96
C SER A 155 3.10 -4.08 1.64
N ILE A 156 2.56 -4.22 2.85
CA ILE A 156 1.95 -3.09 3.59
C ILE A 156 2.99 -1.99 3.85
N ASN A 157 4.19 -2.34 4.32
CA ASN A 157 5.25 -1.36 4.60
C ASN A 157 5.71 -0.63 3.32
N ASN A 158 5.82 -1.33 2.19
CA ASN A 158 6.23 -0.70 0.92
C ASN A 158 5.12 0.18 0.33
N TYR A 159 3.86 -0.23 0.39
CA TYR A 159 2.76 0.62 -0.06
C TYR A 159 2.58 1.85 0.83
N ASP A 160 2.72 1.71 2.16
CA ASP A 160 2.74 2.84 3.10
C ASP A 160 3.88 3.83 2.82
N MET A 161 5.07 3.33 2.47
CA MET A 161 6.19 4.19 2.06
C MET A 161 5.85 5.00 0.81
N ILE A 162 5.24 4.38 -0.21
CA ILE A 162 4.87 5.08 -1.44
C ILE A 162 3.83 6.16 -1.15
N THR A 163 2.75 5.82 -0.43
CA THR A 163 1.67 6.75 -0.14
C THR A 163 2.15 7.89 0.77
N SER A 164 3.00 7.61 1.75
CA SER A 164 3.57 8.63 2.64
C SER A 164 4.42 9.64 1.87
N VAL A 165 5.33 9.19 1.00
CA VAL A 165 6.17 10.09 0.18
C VAL A 165 5.31 10.95 -0.76
N LEU A 166 4.28 10.37 -1.40
CA LEU A 166 3.36 11.13 -2.26
C LEU A 166 2.59 12.20 -1.47
N ILE A 167 2.14 11.90 -0.25
CA ILE A 167 1.46 12.86 0.63
C ILE A 167 2.42 13.99 1.04
N GLU A 168 3.64 13.65 1.47
CA GLU A 168 4.68 14.63 1.84
C GLU A 168 5.04 15.56 0.68
N ALA A 169 5.04 15.04 -0.55
CA ALA A 169 5.32 15.80 -1.77
C ALA A 169 4.10 16.55 -2.34
N HIS A 170 3.03 16.76 -1.56
CA HIS A 170 1.80 17.43 -1.99
C HIS A 170 1.11 16.79 -3.21
N CYS A 171 1.20 15.47 -3.32
CA CYS A 171 0.58 14.65 -4.36
C CYS A 171 -0.52 13.74 -3.78
N SER A 172 -1.22 14.19 -2.75
CA SER A 172 -2.26 13.39 -2.08
C SER A 172 -3.47 13.08 -2.97
N ASP A 173 -3.77 13.91 -3.95
CA ASP A 173 -4.83 13.76 -4.96
C ASP A 173 -4.39 12.95 -6.20
N ALA A 174 -3.15 12.45 -6.24
CA ALA A 174 -2.65 11.69 -7.37
C ALA A 174 -3.28 10.29 -7.45
N ARG A 175 -3.60 9.86 -8.67
CA ARG A 175 -4.13 8.51 -8.95
C ARG A 175 -3.19 7.42 -8.44
N GLU A 176 -1.88 7.60 -8.60
CA GLU A 176 -0.85 6.68 -8.15
C GLU A 176 -0.95 6.44 -6.63
N ARG A 177 -1.27 7.48 -5.86
CA ARG A 177 -1.48 7.37 -4.41
C ARG A 177 -2.71 6.52 -4.11
N ASP A 178 -3.84 6.79 -4.76
CA ASP A 178 -5.07 6.01 -4.56
C ASP A 178 -4.88 4.52 -4.89
N LEU A 179 -4.16 4.20 -5.98
CA LEU A 179 -3.91 2.82 -6.39
C LEU A 179 -3.12 2.05 -5.33
N PHE A 180 -2.02 2.61 -4.83
CA PHE A 180 -1.24 1.94 -3.77
C PHE A 180 -1.95 1.93 -2.42
N GLU A 181 -2.78 2.93 -2.13
CA GLU A 181 -3.60 2.92 -0.91
C GLU A 181 -4.65 1.79 -0.93
N ASN A 182 -5.28 1.54 -2.09
CA ASN A 182 -6.20 0.42 -2.25
C ASN A 182 -5.49 -0.93 -2.07
N LEU A 183 -4.34 -1.12 -2.72
CA LEU A 183 -3.53 -2.33 -2.56
C LEU A 183 -3.07 -2.53 -1.10
N ARG A 184 -2.70 -1.44 -0.41
CA ARG A 184 -2.36 -1.46 1.02
C ARG A 184 -3.54 -1.92 1.85
N GLN A 185 -4.73 -1.35 1.61
CA GLN A 185 -5.93 -1.69 2.36
C GLN A 185 -6.36 -3.14 2.15
N GLU A 186 -6.26 -3.67 0.93
CA GLU A 186 -6.51 -5.09 0.64
C GLU A 186 -5.54 -6.00 1.43
N CYS A 187 -4.25 -5.65 1.49
CA CYS A 187 -3.28 -6.40 2.28
C CYS A 187 -3.57 -6.31 3.78
N VAL A 188 -3.93 -5.12 4.28
CA VAL A 188 -4.30 -4.90 5.68
C VAL A 188 -5.52 -5.75 6.06
N GLU A 189 -6.53 -5.81 5.21
CA GLU A 189 -7.73 -6.64 5.42
C GLU A 189 -7.35 -8.12 5.61
N VAL A 190 -6.55 -8.67 4.67
CA VAL A 190 -6.09 -10.06 4.74
C VAL A 190 -5.25 -10.29 6.00
N TYR A 191 -4.35 -9.37 6.34
CA TYR A 191 -3.53 -9.46 7.54
C TYR A 191 -4.37 -9.46 8.83
N VAL A 192 -5.36 -8.57 8.93
CA VAL A 192 -6.23 -8.48 10.10
C VAL A 192 -7.04 -9.77 10.31
N GLU A 193 -7.53 -10.37 9.24
CA GLU A 193 -8.22 -11.65 9.33
C GLU A 193 -7.28 -12.79 9.78
N GLU A 194 -6.05 -12.84 9.25
CA GLU A 194 -5.08 -13.87 9.61
C GLU A 194 -4.58 -13.71 11.06
N ILE A 195 -4.27 -12.50 11.53
CA ILE A 195 -3.82 -12.29 12.91
C ILE A 195 -4.95 -12.62 13.92
N LEU A 196 -6.19 -12.25 13.62
CA LEU A 196 -7.32 -12.63 14.47
C LEU A 196 -7.55 -14.14 14.48
N LYS A 197 -7.37 -14.81 13.34
CA LYS A 197 -7.45 -16.26 13.27
C LYS A 197 -6.30 -16.93 14.05
N GLU A 198 -5.10 -16.38 14.03
CA GLU A 198 -3.94 -16.90 14.77
C GLU A 198 -4.16 -16.83 16.29
N TYR A 199 -4.61 -15.69 16.81
CA TYR A 199 -4.77 -15.47 18.25
C TYR A 199 -6.16 -15.83 18.80
N PHE A 200 -7.19 -15.89 17.95
CA PHE A 200 -8.58 -16.18 18.33
C PHE A 200 -9.19 -17.29 17.47
N GLN A 201 -8.42 -18.32 17.13
CA GLN A 201 -8.82 -19.41 16.22
C GLN A 201 -10.18 -20.03 16.56
N GLU A 202 -10.42 -20.35 17.84
CA GLU A 202 -11.67 -20.97 18.30
C GLU A 202 -12.88 -20.05 18.07
N LEU A 203 -12.73 -18.76 18.41
CA LEU A 203 -13.77 -17.76 18.21
C LEU A 203 -14.08 -17.59 16.73
N VAL A 204 -13.06 -17.33 15.91
CA VAL A 204 -13.22 -17.05 14.48
C VAL A 204 -13.84 -18.24 13.76
N THR A 205 -13.33 -19.45 14.03
CA THR A 205 -13.83 -20.68 13.40
C THR A 205 -15.27 -20.98 13.83
N PHE A 206 -15.58 -20.84 15.12
CA PHE A 206 -16.93 -21.06 15.65
C PHE A 206 -17.94 -20.09 15.03
N VAL A 207 -17.61 -18.79 14.98
CA VAL A 207 -18.49 -17.76 14.42
C VAL A 207 -18.73 -18.01 12.94
N LYS A 208 -17.67 -18.22 12.13
CA LYS A 208 -17.81 -18.47 10.68
C LYS A 208 -18.65 -19.72 10.41
N ASN A 209 -18.39 -20.83 11.10
CA ASN A 209 -19.15 -22.08 10.91
C ASN A 209 -20.61 -21.91 11.33
N THR A 210 -20.86 -21.24 12.46
CA THR A 210 -22.22 -21.09 13.00
C THR A 210 -23.04 -20.09 12.18
N GLU A 211 -22.46 -18.99 11.69
CA GLU A 211 -23.14 -18.07 10.76
C GLU A 211 -23.56 -18.80 9.47
N LEU A 212 -22.71 -19.66 8.92
CA LEU A 212 -23.05 -20.46 7.75
C LEU A 212 -24.21 -21.43 8.03
N LEU A 213 -24.20 -22.12 9.17
CA LEU A 213 -25.29 -23.03 9.56
C LEU A 213 -26.61 -22.30 9.80
N ILE A 214 -26.57 -21.11 10.43
CA ILE A 214 -27.75 -20.25 10.60
C ILE A 214 -28.29 -19.83 9.22
N SER A 215 -27.43 -19.45 8.28
CA SER A 215 -27.86 -19.06 6.93
C SER A 215 -28.50 -20.19 6.13
N LYS A 216 -28.17 -21.45 6.45
CA LYS A 216 -28.70 -22.67 5.82
C LYS A 216 -29.89 -23.29 6.58
N ASP A 217 -30.32 -22.67 7.68
CA ASP A 217 -31.38 -23.16 8.58
C ASP A 217 -31.20 -24.62 9.07
N ASN A 218 -29.93 -25.07 9.23
CA ASN A 218 -29.62 -26.43 9.68
C ASN A 218 -29.63 -26.53 11.22
N ILE A 219 -30.82 -26.66 11.79
CA ILE A 219 -31.06 -26.65 13.25
C ILE A 219 -30.41 -27.86 13.96
N GLU A 220 -30.34 -29.02 13.32
CA GLU A 220 -29.79 -30.23 13.95
C GLU A 220 -28.28 -30.11 14.22
N GLU A 221 -27.55 -29.53 13.25
CA GLU A 221 -26.12 -29.33 13.38
C GLU A 221 -25.78 -28.15 14.32
N LEU A 222 -26.64 -27.12 14.36
CA LEU A 222 -26.53 -26.04 15.34
C LEU A 222 -26.62 -26.54 16.78
N LYS A 223 -27.46 -27.55 17.06
CA LYS A 223 -27.55 -28.14 18.42
C LYS A 223 -26.27 -28.84 18.85
N LYS A 224 -25.49 -29.41 17.91
CA LYS A 224 -24.20 -30.05 18.22
C LYS A 224 -23.13 -29.02 18.61
N ASN A 225 -23.25 -27.79 18.15
CA ASN A 225 -22.30 -26.70 18.46
C ASN A 225 -22.42 -26.15 19.90
N LYS A 226 -23.38 -26.61 20.70
CA LYS A 226 -23.59 -26.13 22.08
C LYS A 226 -22.39 -26.37 23.00
N GLU A 227 -21.79 -27.56 22.93
CA GLU A 227 -20.60 -27.86 23.75
C GLU A 227 -19.40 -27.02 23.30
N THR A 228 -19.27 -26.82 21.99
CA THR A 228 -18.24 -25.96 21.40
C THR A 228 -18.40 -24.51 21.83
N LEU A 229 -19.64 -23.99 21.88
CA LEU A 229 -19.93 -22.64 22.35
C LEU A 229 -19.40 -22.40 23.76
N LYS A 230 -19.65 -23.34 24.69
CA LYS A 230 -19.18 -23.23 26.07
C LYS A 230 -17.65 -23.19 26.15
N LYS A 231 -16.97 -24.03 25.35
CA LYS A 231 -15.50 -24.04 25.27
C LYS A 231 -14.96 -22.70 24.75
N VAL A 232 -15.55 -22.19 23.66
CA VAL A 232 -15.17 -20.91 23.03
C VAL A 232 -15.32 -19.74 24.02
N VAL A 233 -16.46 -19.64 24.71
CA VAL A 233 -16.70 -18.55 25.68
C VAL A 233 -15.72 -18.61 26.85
N ASN A 234 -15.47 -19.81 27.40
CA ASN A 234 -14.53 -19.97 28.50
C ASN A 234 -13.09 -19.63 28.08
N ASN A 235 -12.65 -20.13 26.91
CA ASN A 235 -11.32 -19.84 26.39
C ASN A 235 -11.15 -18.33 26.11
N PHE A 236 -12.14 -17.72 25.48
CA PHE A 236 -12.16 -16.27 25.23
C PHE A 236 -11.98 -15.48 26.53
N ASN A 237 -12.82 -15.74 27.54
CA ASN A 237 -12.79 -15.02 28.82
C ASN A 237 -11.43 -15.10 29.52
N ASN A 238 -10.73 -16.23 29.38
CA ASN A 238 -9.44 -16.45 30.00
C ASN A 238 -8.29 -15.80 29.24
N MET A 239 -8.33 -15.79 27.90
CA MET A 239 -7.15 -15.50 27.07
C MET A 239 -7.19 -14.17 26.33
N TRP A 240 -8.36 -13.53 26.19
CA TRP A 240 -8.50 -12.39 25.29
C TRP A 240 -7.54 -11.23 25.60
N LYS A 241 -7.33 -10.87 26.87
CA LYS A 241 -6.41 -9.78 27.24
C LYS A 241 -4.97 -10.09 26.83
N GLN A 242 -4.50 -11.29 27.16
CA GLN A 242 -3.14 -11.73 26.82
C GLN A 242 -2.92 -11.79 25.31
N ASN A 243 -3.94 -12.20 24.55
CA ASN A 243 -3.87 -12.24 23.10
C ASN A 243 -3.88 -10.84 22.48
N ILE A 244 -4.64 -9.89 23.03
CA ILE A 244 -4.59 -8.49 22.61
C ILE A 244 -3.20 -7.88 22.86
N ASP A 245 -2.56 -8.17 24.01
CA ASP A 245 -1.20 -7.72 24.29
C ASP A 245 -0.18 -8.25 23.27
N LYS A 246 -0.31 -9.53 22.89
CA LYS A 246 0.55 -10.15 21.86
C LYS A 246 0.33 -9.53 20.48
N ILE A 247 -0.93 -9.31 20.08
CA ILE A 247 -1.29 -8.63 18.83
C ILE A 247 -0.68 -7.23 18.78
N ASN A 248 -0.82 -6.45 19.86
CA ASN A 248 -0.26 -5.11 19.94
C ASN A 248 1.27 -5.14 19.76
N LYS A 249 1.95 -6.03 20.47
CA LYS A 249 3.41 -6.17 20.37
C LYS A 249 3.84 -6.53 18.95
N GLU A 250 3.18 -7.51 18.33
CA GLU A 250 3.50 -7.95 16.98
C GLU A 250 3.32 -6.83 15.94
N ILE A 251 2.22 -6.08 16.01
CA ILE A 251 1.96 -4.95 15.11
C ILE A 251 3.03 -3.87 15.27
N LEU A 252 3.41 -3.54 16.52
CA LEU A 252 4.45 -2.56 16.80
C LEU A 252 5.83 -2.99 16.29
N ASP A 253 6.13 -4.29 16.33
CA ASP A 253 7.40 -4.85 15.85
C ASP A 253 7.46 -4.97 14.31
N SER A 254 6.31 -5.09 13.64
CA SER A 254 6.23 -5.44 12.21
C SER A 254 6.09 -4.25 11.26
N PHE A 255 5.50 -3.14 11.70
CA PHE A 255 5.24 -1.98 10.83
C PHE A 255 6.20 -0.83 11.12
N SER A 256 6.97 -0.42 10.11
CA SER A 256 8.05 0.57 10.27
C SER A 256 7.52 1.98 10.60
N ASN A 257 6.33 2.31 10.11
CA ASN A 257 5.66 3.58 10.38
C ASN A 257 4.69 3.41 11.55
N PHE A 258 4.97 4.10 12.67
CA PHE A 258 4.19 3.98 13.89
C PHE A 258 2.72 4.44 13.73
N LYS A 259 2.46 5.45 12.88
CA LYS A 259 1.10 5.89 12.57
C LYS A 259 0.34 4.81 11.79
N ASN A 260 1.01 4.20 10.81
CA ASN A 260 0.44 3.07 10.06
C ASN A 260 0.16 1.87 10.98
N GLY A 261 1.13 1.46 11.80
CA GLY A 261 0.97 0.38 12.77
C GLY A 261 -0.19 0.63 13.73
N THR A 262 -0.34 1.86 14.22
CA THR A 262 -1.46 2.20 15.11
C THR A 262 -2.81 2.15 14.38
N ASN A 263 -2.89 2.63 13.14
CA ASN A 263 -4.12 2.54 12.36
C ASN A 263 -4.51 1.08 12.09
N ILE A 264 -3.54 0.22 11.77
CA ILE A 264 -3.76 -1.22 11.59
C ILE A 264 -4.25 -1.85 12.90
N LEU A 265 -3.66 -1.50 14.05
CA LEU A 265 -4.11 -1.98 15.35
C LEU A 265 -5.57 -1.62 15.65
N GLN A 266 -5.97 -0.36 15.40
CA GLN A 266 -7.36 0.06 15.58
C GLN A 266 -8.32 -0.66 14.62
N PHE A 267 -7.86 -0.94 13.41
CA PHE A 267 -8.62 -1.73 12.44
C PHE A 267 -8.78 -3.19 12.90
N THR A 268 -7.72 -3.81 13.43
CA THR A 268 -7.76 -5.14 14.04
C THR A 268 -8.74 -5.20 15.21
N PHE A 269 -8.75 -4.18 16.08
CA PHE A 269 -9.71 -4.10 17.17
C PHE A 269 -11.16 -3.96 16.69
N SER A 270 -11.37 -3.25 15.59
CA SER A 270 -12.70 -3.11 15.00
C SER A 270 -13.22 -4.48 14.51
N HIS A 271 -12.39 -5.26 13.80
CA HIS A 271 -12.74 -6.63 13.39
C HIS A 271 -12.93 -7.58 14.58
N PHE A 272 -12.06 -7.49 15.59
CA PHE A 272 -12.19 -8.25 16.82
C PHE A 272 -13.53 -8.01 17.51
N ILE A 273 -13.93 -6.74 17.65
CA ILE A 273 -15.23 -6.36 18.23
C ILE A 273 -16.38 -6.93 17.38
N GLN A 274 -16.28 -6.88 16.04
CA GLN A 274 -17.30 -7.45 15.16
C GLN A 274 -17.45 -8.97 15.38
N TYR A 275 -16.34 -9.73 15.49
CA TYR A 275 -16.40 -11.16 15.82
C TYR A 275 -17.06 -11.40 17.17
N TYR A 276 -16.74 -10.59 18.18
CA TYR A 276 -17.36 -10.70 19.49
C TYR A 276 -18.86 -10.38 19.46
N GLN A 277 -19.27 -9.34 18.73
CA GLN A 277 -20.68 -8.99 18.53
C GLN A 277 -21.43 -10.13 17.83
N LYS A 278 -20.85 -10.73 16.80
CA LYS A 278 -21.42 -11.90 16.12
C LYS A 278 -21.58 -13.08 17.09
N LEU A 279 -20.58 -13.35 17.94
CA LEU A 279 -20.69 -14.37 19.00
C LEU A 279 -21.86 -14.06 19.94
N THR A 280 -21.97 -12.82 20.44
CA THR A 280 -23.07 -12.45 21.35
C THR A 280 -24.44 -12.61 20.68
N LYS A 281 -24.57 -12.26 19.40
CA LYS A 281 -25.78 -12.47 18.60
C LYS A 281 -26.11 -13.95 18.43
N ILE A 282 -25.11 -14.80 18.18
CA ILE A 282 -25.29 -16.25 18.12
C ILE A 282 -25.82 -16.80 19.45
N CYS A 283 -25.29 -16.33 20.59
CA CYS A 283 -25.77 -16.75 21.91
C CYS A 283 -27.24 -16.39 22.18
N THR A 284 -27.76 -15.33 21.56
CA THR A 284 -29.18 -14.94 21.64
C THR A 284 -30.10 -15.70 20.67
N HIS A 285 -29.55 -16.53 19.80
CA HIS A 285 -30.36 -17.32 18.86
C HIS A 285 -31.16 -18.39 19.60
N LYS A 286 -32.41 -18.65 19.18
CA LYS A 286 -33.38 -19.56 19.85
C LYS A 286 -32.82 -20.95 20.20
N VAL A 287 -31.86 -21.45 19.41
CA VAL A 287 -31.21 -22.75 19.63
C VAL A 287 -30.29 -22.75 20.86
N PHE A 288 -29.67 -21.61 21.17
CA PHE A 288 -28.68 -21.42 22.24
C PHE A 288 -29.23 -20.65 23.45
N GLU A 289 -30.37 -19.96 23.31
CA GLU A 289 -30.97 -19.08 24.32
C GLU A 289 -31.22 -19.77 25.67
N ASN A 290 -31.58 -21.06 25.65
CA ASN A 290 -31.82 -21.86 26.86
C ASN A 290 -30.53 -22.33 27.57
N ASP A 291 -29.35 -22.15 26.96
CA ASP A 291 -28.09 -22.51 27.58
C ASP A 291 -27.60 -21.36 28.47
N LYS A 292 -27.28 -21.63 29.75
CA LYS A 292 -26.73 -20.66 30.72
C LYS A 292 -25.40 -19.99 30.29
N ASN A 293 -24.91 -20.28 29.08
CA ASN A 293 -23.66 -19.77 28.52
C ASN A 293 -23.72 -18.26 28.22
N SER A 294 -24.91 -17.72 27.93
CA SER A 294 -25.14 -16.28 27.75
C SER A 294 -24.76 -15.44 28.97
N ASN A 295 -24.90 -16.00 30.18
CA ASN A 295 -24.55 -15.33 31.43
C ASN A 295 -23.03 -15.18 31.65
N ASN A 296 -22.21 -15.97 30.93
CA ASN A 296 -20.76 -15.93 31.06
C ASN A 296 -20.10 -14.99 30.05
N LEU A 297 -20.87 -14.30 29.19
CA LEU A 297 -20.32 -13.34 28.24
C LEU A 297 -19.86 -12.08 28.95
N LEU A 298 -18.67 -11.59 28.59
CA LEU A 298 -18.18 -10.31 29.06
C LEU A 298 -19.00 -9.16 28.50
N ASN A 299 -19.12 -8.09 29.28
CA ASN A 299 -19.75 -6.88 28.79
C ASN A 299 -18.86 -6.26 27.69
N ILE A 300 -19.44 -6.03 26.51
CA ILE A 300 -18.72 -5.44 25.37
C ILE A 300 -18.08 -4.08 25.73
N HIS A 301 -18.71 -3.29 26.60
CA HIS A 301 -18.15 -2.01 27.06
C HIS A 301 -16.87 -2.21 27.87
N GLN A 302 -16.76 -3.28 28.65
CA GLN A 302 -15.53 -3.61 29.39
C GLN A 302 -14.38 -3.92 28.42
N ILE A 303 -14.67 -4.67 27.35
CA ILE A 303 -13.70 -4.96 26.28
C ILE A 303 -13.29 -3.64 25.61
N MET A 304 -14.25 -2.79 25.22
CA MET A 304 -13.94 -1.50 24.59
C MET A 304 -13.08 -0.58 25.48
N ILE A 305 -13.32 -0.55 26.79
CA ILE A 305 -12.52 0.25 27.73
C ILE A 305 -11.07 -0.25 27.76
N GLU A 306 -10.85 -1.56 27.77
CA GLU A 306 -9.50 -2.14 27.72
C GLU A 306 -8.81 -1.82 26.38
N LEU A 307 -9.51 -1.95 25.25
CA LEU A 307 -8.95 -1.62 23.93
C LEU A 307 -8.60 -0.13 23.78
N LYS A 308 -9.29 0.77 24.50
CA LYS A 308 -8.96 2.21 24.52
C LYS A 308 -7.57 2.50 25.10
N LYS A 309 -6.97 1.58 25.88
CA LYS A 309 -5.61 1.76 26.44
C LYS A 309 -4.52 1.78 25.37
N TYR A 310 -4.81 1.21 24.20
CA TYR A 310 -3.88 1.11 23.06
C TYR A 310 -4.18 2.18 21.99
N LYS A 311 -4.95 3.22 22.34
CA LYS A 311 -5.19 4.33 21.41
C LYS A 311 -3.90 5.11 21.13
N PRO A 312 -3.76 5.63 19.91
CA PRO A 312 -2.66 6.52 19.58
C PRO A 312 -2.61 7.72 20.53
N ILE A 313 -1.42 8.01 21.05
CA ILE A 313 -1.09 9.31 21.66
C ILE A 313 -0.35 10.07 20.57
N PHE A 314 -1.08 10.85 19.77
CA PHE A 314 -0.51 11.72 18.73
C PHE A 314 -0.87 13.16 19.00
#